data_AF-A0A957KSM7-F1
#
_entry.id   AF-A0A957KSM7-F1
#
_cell.length_a   1.000
_cell.length_b   1.000
_cell.length_c   1.000
_cell.angle_alpha   90.00
_cell.angle_beta   90.00
_cell.angle_gamma   90.00
#
_symmetry.space_group_name_H-M   'P 1'
#
loop_
_entity.id
_entity.type
_entity.pdbx_description
1 polymer ?
#
loop_
_entity_poly.entity_id
_entity_poly.type
_entity_poly.pdbx_seq_one_letter_code
_entity_poly.pdbx_strand_id
1 'polypeptide(L)' 'QNYLPQQLSEAEIEAIASEVIAELNVTSMKQMGQVMQAVLARTGARADGKAVNQVVRRLLTP' A
#
# COMPACT_ATOMS: atom_id res chain seq x y z
N GLN A 1 10.50 -25.01 8.06
CA GLN A 1 9.09 -24.64 8.22
C GLN A 1 8.86 -23.34 7.48
N ASN A 2 8.29 -23.40 6.28
CA ASN A 2 8.16 -22.24 5.39
C ASN A 2 6.85 -21.49 5.70
N TYR A 3 6.78 -20.83 6.86
CA TYR A 3 5.64 -20.01 7.26
C TYR A 3 5.72 -18.62 6.63
N LEU A 4 5.60 -18.56 5.30
CA LEU A 4 5.29 -17.28 4.66
C LEU A 4 3.83 -16.96 4.98
N PRO A 5 3.53 -15.81 5.62
CA PRO A 5 2.16 -15.43 5.88
C PRO A 5 1.41 -15.29 4.55
N GLN A 6 0.13 -15.62 4.56
CA GLN A 6 -0.71 -15.52 3.37
C GLN A 6 -0.60 -14.12 2.76
N GLN A 7 -0.20 -14.08 1.49
CA GLN A 7 -0.06 -12.85 0.74
C GLN A 7 -1.42 -12.18 0.59
N LEU A 8 -1.42 -10.86 0.66
CA LEU A 8 -2.59 -10.05 0.42
C LEU A 8 -2.90 -10.03 -1.07
N SER A 9 -4.20 -10.03 -1.37
CA SER A 9 -4.73 -9.82 -2.71
C SER A 9 -4.58 -8.36 -3.14
N GLU A 10 -4.63 -8.07 -4.44
CA GLU A 10 -4.59 -6.67 -4.93
C GLU A 10 -5.69 -5.81 -4.28
N ALA A 11 -6.90 -6.34 -4.15
CA ALA A 11 -8.02 -5.65 -3.50
C ALA A 11 -7.80 -5.34 -2.00
N GLU A 12 -7.12 -6.22 -1.28
CA GLU A 12 -6.77 -5.99 0.13
C GLU A 12 -5.71 -4.91 0.26
N ILE A 13 -4.71 -4.92 -0.63
CA ILE A 13 -3.68 -3.88 -0.70
C ILE A 13 -4.32 -2.52 -1.06
N GLU A 14 -5.29 -2.51 -1.97
CA GLU A 14 -6.02 -1.30 -2.37
C GLU A 14 -6.84 -0.72 -1.23
N ALA A 15 -7.58 -1.54 -0.48
CA ALA A 15 -8.31 -1.09 0.69
C ALA A 15 -7.37 -0.44 1.72
N ILE A 16 -6.27 -1.10 2.06
CA ILE A 16 -5.27 -0.58 3.00
C ILE A 16 -4.63 0.71 2.48
N ALA A 17 -4.29 0.76 1.19
CA ALA A 17 -3.69 1.95 0.58
C ALA A 17 -4.66 3.14 0.59
N SER A 18 -5.93 2.91 0.28
CA SER A 18 -6.98 3.94 0.31
C SER A 18 -7.20 4.49 1.71
N GLU A 19 -7.26 3.63 2.73
CA GLU A 19 -7.33 4.04 4.13
C GLU A 19 -6.13 4.91 4.52
N VAL A 20 -4.91 4.48 4.19
CA VAL A 20 -3.68 5.23 4.50
C VAL A 20 -3.69 6.59 3.80
N ILE A 21 -4.12 6.67 2.55
CA ILE A 21 -4.22 7.92 1.80
C ILE A 21 -5.19 8.88 2.48
N ALA A 22 -6.36 8.39 2.90
CA ALA A 22 -7.37 9.17 3.60
C ALA A 22 -6.88 9.64 4.98
N GLU A 23 -6.28 8.76 5.78
CA GLU A 23 -5.73 9.09 7.10
C GLU A 23 -4.64 10.16 7.02
N LEU A 24 -3.75 10.05 6.02
CA LEU A 24 -2.67 11.01 5.81
C LEU A 24 -3.12 12.27 5.05
N ASN A 25 -4.38 12.34 4.61
CA ASN A 25 -4.92 13.41 3.76
C ASN A 25 -4.03 13.69 2.53
N VAL A 26 -3.52 12.62 1.93
CA VAL A 26 -2.60 12.72 0.79
C VAL A 26 -3.40 12.81 -0.50
N THR A 27 -3.09 13.82 -1.32
CA THR A 27 -3.73 14.01 -2.63
C THR A 27 -2.70 14.19 -3.75
N SER A 28 -1.41 13.99 -3.45
CA SER A 28 -0.32 14.28 -4.38
C SER A 28 0.74 13.19 -4.39
N MET A 29 1.21 12.86 -5.59
CA MET A 29 2.35 11.97 -5.84
C MET A 29 3.64 12.39 -5.10
N LYS A 30 3.79 13.67 -4.74
CA LYS A 30 4.93 14.14 -3.92
C LYS A 30 5.01 13.44 -2.55
N GLN A 31 3.86 12.99 -2.03
CA GLN A 31 3.74 12.33 -0.74
C GLN A 31 3.62 10.80 -0.88
N MET A 32 3.76 10.26 -2.10
CA MET A 32 3.68 8.81 -2.36
C MET A 32 4.66 8.02 -1.48
N GLY A 33 5.86 8.53 -1.23
CA GLY A 33 6.84 7.88 -0.35
C GLY A 33 6.33 7.66 1.07
N GLN A 34 5.58 8.62 1.63
CA GLN A 34 4.97 8.51 2.95
C GLN A 34 3.86 7.45 2.97
N VAL A 35 2.99 7.47 1.94
CA VAL A 35 1.92 6.46 1.78
C VAL A 35 2.53 5.06 1.64
N MET A 36 3.54 4.90 0.79
CA MET A 36 4.26 3.63 0.60
C MET A 36 4.81 3.06 1.90
N GLN A 37 5.48 3.89 2.71
CA GLN A 37 6.02 3.46 4.00
C GLN A 37 4.92 3.03 4.96
N ALA A 38 3.83 3.79 5.04
CA ALA A 38 2.71 3.46 5.91
C ALA A 38 1.96 2.19 5.49
N VAL A 39 1.75 1.97 4.18
CA VAL A 39 1.13 0.73 3.68
C VAL A 39 2.04 -0.47 3.94
N LEU A 40 3.34 -0.37 3.62
CA LEU A 40 4.29 -1.45 3.89
C LEU A 40 4.41 -1.80 5.38
N ALA A 41 4.31 -0.80 6.27
CA ALA A 41 4.27 -1.04 7.70
C ALA A 41 3.01 -1.82 8.14
N ARG A 42 1.86 -1.58 7.49
CA ARG A 42 0.61 -2.32 7.77
C ARG A 42 0.58 -3.72 7.17
N THR A 43 1.11 -3.88 5.95
CA THR A 43 1.09 -5.17 5.25
C THR A 43 2.23 -6.08 5.69
N GLY A 44 3.35 -5.51 6.14
CA GLY A 44 4.58 -6.23 6.46
C GLY A 44 5.01 -7.15 5.31
N ALA A 45 5.45 -8.37 5.64
CA ALA A 45 5.85 -9.39 4.66
C ALA A 45 4.68 -10.00 3.87
N ARG A 46 3.43 -9.53 4.05
CA ARG A 46 2.24 -10.06 3.37
C ARG A 46 1.97 -9.37 2.03
N ALA A 47 2.64 -8.27 1.72
CA ALA A 47 2.56 -7.63 0.41
C ALA A 47 3.95 -7.31 -0.11
N ASP A 48 4.15 -7.48 -1.42
CA ASP A 48 5.37 -7.07 -2.10
C ASP A 48 5.35 -5.57 -2.37
N GLY A 49 6.49 -4.90 -2.16
CA GLY A 49 6.60 -3.45 -2.36
C GLY A 49 6.30 -2.99 -3.79
N LYS A 50 6.48 -3.84 -4.80
CA LYS A 50 6.08 -3.56 -6.18
C LYS A 50 4.56 -3.53 -6.33
N ALA A 51 3.85 -4.49 -5.72
CA ALA A 51 2.39 -4.54 -5.75
C ALA A 51 1.80 -3.31 -5.04
N VAL A 52 2.33 -2.98 -3.85
CA VAL A 52 1.94 -1.76 -3.12
C VAL A 52 2.19 -0.50 -3.95
N ASN A 53 3.35 -0.37 -4.59
CA ASN A 53 3.67 0.78 -5.45
C ASN A 53 2.68 0.93 -6.60
N GLN A 54 2.37 -0.16 -7.30
CA GLN A 54 1.42 -0.12 -8.40
C GLN A 54 0.04 0.34 -7.94
N VAL A 55 -0.45 -0.14 -6.80
CA VAL A 55 -1.75 0.25 -6.24
C VAL A 55 -1.75 1.71 -5.78
N VAL A 56 -0.79 2.10 -4.94
CA VAL A 56 -0.70 3.48 -4.42
C VAL A 56 -0.58 4.50 -5.56
N ARG A 57 0.23 4.19 -6.57
CA ARG A 57 0.39 5.05 -7.75
C ARG A 57 -0.92 5.18 -8.54
N ARG A 58 -1.70 4.10 -8.70
CA ARG A 58 -3.02 4.15 -9.35
C ARG A 58 -3.97 5.04 -8.55
N LEU A 59 -3.97 4.96 -7.22
CA LEU A 59 -4.88 5.75 -6.36
C LEU A 59 -4.55 7.25 -6.32
N LEU A 60 -3.27 7.62 -6.52
CA LEU A 60 -2.80 9.01 -6.47
C LEU A 60 -2.69 9.68 -7.85
N THR A 61 -2.88 8.93 -8.94
CA THR A 61 -2.89 9.47 -10.30
C THR A 61 -4.35 9.51 -10.78
N PRO A 62 -4.85 10.65 -11.30
CA PRO A 62 -6.18 10.73 -11.89
C PRO A 62 -6.32 9.89 -13.17
#